data_AF-A0A7H8Q6J1-F1
#
_entry.id   AF-A0A7H8Q6J1-F1
#
_cell.length_a   1.000
_cell.length_b   1.000
_cell.length_c   1.000
_cell.angle_alpha   90.00
_cell.angle_beta   90.00
_cell.angle_gamma   90.00
#
_symmetry.space_group_name_H-M   'P 1'
#
loop_
_entity.id
_entity.type
_entity.pdbx_description
1 polymer ?
#
loop_
_entity_poly.entity_id
_entity_poly.type
_entity_poly.pdbx_seq_one_letter_code
_entity_poly.pdbx_strand_id
1 'polypeptide(L)'
;MQKVLIAVVLAALILTIPSIVQRVQVEKSSDTVETVVPYKLVHQWLGSDSVLTRDQIFADLKEAGVQSISLEPDTLRTLERKGIITAVNSARMREHLLLNRQEPLDEFYNKEGLFVASSPDFPLKETTDEMFEETHAIKVNGVDYVFIPGFQDTILSSPVGYDEEVADAAIDAGFTVIPRIADYGEDQMRRMADNLLALKREGIEKVLFLGAYSPFYREPDLLKEFSEEMKETGYTLIQIEGPEQVGFGQAAYAMDLDVVRLHSVPVNPAELSVFSERIVRAVKERNIRSIFLNTKGEEYDEEMDGLKTIRADVDAGLSSNSRGKAAAFDSYEVPLWQTAAGLIGAIAFLGLAVDVIVKNRKLTFLTLAGTALLALIYMLFGLSIILKAMALAIAVSAPVLAVLLHKKTDAKGYLLIEYAKAVAVTLVGIWFIVVLLNGNQFLLGIDSFRGVKLVYILPMAFIALYAIWGNFKFLLNMNVKYWHMLIFALIAVLGLYYISRTGNTGSVSAIELQVRQALEQILYVRPRTKEFLIGFPLFVVALYVAKRNVKASYFLLVPAVIGFLSMVNTFTHLHIPLSISLLRSVYSIILGFIIGGALILLYKWIGTRIVDQIKARWQF
;
A
#
# COMPACT_ATOMS: atom_id res chain seq x y z
N MET A 1 -4.96 -0.10 42.13
CA MET A 1 -4.51 0.52 40.87
C MET A 1 -4.93 -0.32 39.65
N GLN A 2 -4.44 -1.55 39.49
CA GLN A 2 -4.80 -2.43 38.34
C GLN A 2 -6.30 -2.53 38.04
N LYS A 3 -7.14 -2.82 39.04
CA LYS A 3 -8.60 -2.92 38.87
C LYS A 3 -9.22 -1.62 38.30
N VAL A 4 -8.71 -0.46 38.71
CA VAL A 4 -9.18 0.84 38.23
C VAL A 4 -8.74 1.05 36.78
N LEU A 5 -7.48 0.77 36.46
CA LEU A 5 -6.97 0.88 35.08
C LEU A 5 -7.73 -0.05 34.12
N ILE A 6 -8.02 -1.28 34.54
CA ILE A 6 -8.85 -2.21 33.76
C ILE A 6 -10.26 -1.66 33.57
N ALA A 7 -10.89 -1.10 34.61
CA ALA A 7 -12.23 -0.50 34.48
C ALA A 7 -12.23 0.68 33.49
N VAL A 8 -11.21 1.54 33.53
CA VAL A 8 -11.06 2.65 32.58
C VAL A 8 -10.85 2.14 31.15
N VAL A 9 -10.00 1.13 30.97
CA VAL A 9 -9.80 0.47 29.66
C VAL A 9 -11.13 -0.07 29.12
N LEU A 10 -11.88 -0.81 29.93
CA LEU A 10 -13.17 -1.37 29.51
C LEU A 10 -14.20 -0.29 29.17
N ALA A 11 -14.28 0.79 29.96
CA ALA A 11 -15.15 1.92 29.68
C ALA A 11 -14.77 2.61 28.36
N ALA A 12 -13.47 2.84 28.12
CA ALA A 12 -12.98 3.42 26.89
C ALA A 12 -13.25 2.53 25.66
N LEU A 13 -13.15 1.21 25.78
CA LEU A 13 -13.52 0.27 24.72
C LEU A 13 -14.98 0.45 24.32
N ILE A 14 -15.89 0.49 25.29
CA ILE A 14 -17.33 0.65 25.04
C ILE A 14 -17.62 2.00 24.37
N LEU A 15 -17.02 3.08 24.88
CA LEU A 15 -17.22 4.43 24.34
C LEU A 15 -16.68 4.60 22.91
N THR A 16 -15.72 3.77 22.48
CA THR A 16 -15.08 3.87 21.16
C THR A 16 -15.60 2.85 20.14
N ILE A 17 -16.62 2.05 20.50
CA ILE A 17 -17.34 1.18 19.55
C ILE A 17 -17.84 1.97 18.32
N PRO A 18 -18.47 3.17 18.47
CA PRO A 18 -18.95 3.93 17.32
C PRO A 18 -17.87 4.24 16.29
N SER A 19 -16.64 4.56 16.73
CA SER A 19 -15.50 4.87 15.84
C SER A 19 -15.16 3.69 14.93
N ILE A 20 -15.19 2.47 15.48
CA ILE A 20 -14.90 1.25 14.72
C ILE A 20 -16.05 0.90 13.78
N VAL A 21 -17.30 1.08 14.23
CA VAL A 21 -18.48 0.83 13.38
C VAL A 21 -18.49 1.78 12.19
N GLN A 22 -18.25 3.08 12.41
CA GLN A 22 -18.15 4.08 11.34
C GLN A 22 -17.06 3.70 10.33
N ARG A 23 -15.88 3.32 10.82
CA ARG A 23 -14.80 2.84 9.95
C ARG A 23 -15.23 1.64 9.09
N VAL A 24 -15.88 0.64 9.68
CA VAL A 24 -16.35 -0.54 8.94
C VAL A 24 -17.46 -0.19 7.94
N GLN A 25 -18.30 0.80 8.23
CA GLN A 25 -19.31 1.29 7.29
C GLN A 25 -18.68 1.97 6.08
N VAL A 26 -17.70 2.84 6.29
CA VAL A 26 -16.98 3.53 5.20
C VAL A 26 -16.16 2.54 4.36
N GLU A 27 -15.51 1.56 4.99
CA GLU A 27 -14.81 0.48 4.26
C GLU A 27 -15.75 -0.34 3.36
N LYS A 28 -17.06 -0.37 3.66
CA LYS A 28 -18.09 -1.09 2.91
C LYS A 28 -18.90 -0.22 1.94
N SER A 29 -18.88 1.10 2.06
CA SER A 29 -19.73 1.96 1.22
C SER A 29 -19.22 2.06 -0.22
N SER A 30 -17.91 1.91 -0.43
CA SER A 30 -17.30 1.81 -1.74
C SER A 30 -17.05 0.34 -2.09
N ASP A 31 -17.92 -0.26 -2.92
CA ASP A 31 -17.81 -1.65 -3.39
C ASP A 31 -17.62 -1.78 -4.91
N THR A 32 -17.60 -0.64 -5.63
CA THR A 32 -17.43 -0.61 -7.08
C THR A 32 -15.97 -0.70 -7.50
N VAL A 33 -15.67 -1.60 -8.43
CA VAL A 33 -14.33 -1.75 -9.01
C VAL A 33 -14.34 -1.26 -10.45
N GLU A 34 -13.44 -0.33 -10.73
CA GLU A 34 -13.19 0.27 -12.03
C GLU A 34 -11.95 -0.36 -12.67
N THR A 35 -12.04 -0.68 -13.95
CA THR A 35 -10.93 -1.10 -14.80
C THR A 35 -10.59 0.02 -15.77
N VAL A 36 -9.32 0.40 -15.77
CA VAL A 36 -8.76 1.51 -16.55
C VAL A 36 -7.71 0.98 -17.52
N VAL A 37 -7.77 1.42 -18.77
CA VAL A 37 -6.75 1.16 -19.80
C VAL A 37 -6.22 2.49 -20.37
N PRO A 38 -4.94 2.58 -20.76
CA PRO A 38 -4.42 3.78 -21.40
C PRO A 38 -4.88 3.90 -22.86
N TYR A 39 -5.30 5.10 -23.28
CA TYR A 39 -5.69 5.39 -24.67
C TYR A 39 -4.56 5.10 -25.68
N LYS A 40 -3.31 5.18 -25.23
CA LYS A 40 -2.14 4.83 -26.04
C LYS A 40 -2.25 3.44 -26.68
N LEU A 41 -2.93 2.48 -26.05
CA LEU A 41 -3.18 1.15 -26.61
C LEU A 41 -4.09 1.20 -27.83
N VAL A 42 -5.18 1.97 -27.73
CA VAL A 42 -6.12 2.17 -28.83
C VAL A 42 -5.40 2.78 -30.03
N HIS A 43 -4.58 3.81 -29.79
CA HIS A 43 -3.78 4.41 -30.86
C HIS A 43 -2.76 3.45 -31.47
N GLN A 44 -2.12 2.60 -30.64
CA GLN A 44 -1.17 1.59 -31.11
C GLN A 44 -1.84 0.53 -32.00
N TRP A 45 -3.02 0.05 -31.63
CA TRP A 45 -3.78 -0.93 -32.41
C TRP A 45 -4.29 -0.37 -33.74
N LEU A 46 -4.77 0.87 -33.74
CA LEU A 46 -5.16 1.57 -34.98
C LEU A 46 -3.97 1.75 -35.94
N GLY A 47 -2.76 1.90 -35.41
CA GLY A 47 -1.55 2.01 -36.22
C GLY A 47 -1.01 0.67 -36.74
N SER A 48 -1.35 -0.45 -36.08
CA SER A 48 -0.87 -1.79 -36.47
C SER A 48 -1.75 -2.48 -37.50
N ASP A 49 -3.07 -2.21 -37.49
CA ASP A 49 -4.02 -2.83 -38.41
C ASP A 49 -4.98 -1.79 -39.00
N SER A 50 -4.91 -1.60 -40.32
CA SER A 50 -5.76 -0.68 -41.07
C SER A 50 -7.25 -1.05 -41.09
N VAL A 51 -7.60 -2.28 -40.71
CA VAL A 51 -9.00 -2.76 -40.66
C VAL A 51 -9.66 -2.35 -39.35
N LEU A 52 -8.89 -2.20 -38.27
CA LEU A 52 -9.44 -1.83 -36.97
C LEU A 52 -9.96 -0.40 -36.98
N THR A 53 -11.14 -0.24 -36.41
CA THR A 53 -11.75 1.08 -36.18
C THR A 53 -11.79 1.39 -34.70
N ARG A 54 -11.76 2.68 -34.35
CA ARG A 54 -11.84 3.12 -32.95
C ARG A 54 -13.10 2.59 -32.27
N ASP A 55 -14.22 2.61 -32.97
CA ASP A 55 -15.52 2.19 -32.44
C ASP A 55 -15.54 0.68 -32.15
N GLN A 56 -14.90 -0.13 -33.01
CA GLN A 56 -14.74 -1.57 -32.77
C GLN A 56 -13.88 -1.82 -31.53
N ILE A 57 -12.73 -1.16 -31.42
CA ILE A 57 -11.84 -1.30 -30.25
C ILE A 57 -12.58 -0.90 -28.97
N PHE A 58 -13.34 0.19 -29.01
CA PHE A 58 -14.15 0.66 -27.89
C PHE A 58 -15.25 -0.35 -27.51
N ALA A 59 -15.94 -0.95 -28.48
CA ALA A 59 -16.92 -2.00 -28.21
C ALA A 59 -16.27 -3.23 -27.56
N ASP A 60 -15.11 -3.67 -28.07
CA ASP A 60 -14.40 -4.82 -27.55
C ASP A 60 -13.85 -4.56 -26.13
N LEU A 61 -13.35 -3.36 -25.85
CA LEU A 61 -12.94 -2.94 -24.51
C LEU A 61 -14.12 -2.92 -23.52
N LYS A 62 -15.32 -2.49 -23.95
CA LYS A 62 -16.53 -2.60 -23.13
C LYS A 62 -16.88 -4.05 -22.84
N GLU A 63 -16.78 -4.92 -23.83
CA GLU A 63 -16.99 -6.37 -23.65
C GLU A 63 -15.91 -6.98 -22.74
N ALA A 64 -14.68 -6.49 -22.76
CA ALA A 64 -13.64 -6.86 -21.81
C ALA A 64 -13.85 -6.29 -20.39
N GLY A 65 -14.92 -5.51 -20.18
CA GLY A 65 -15.29 -4.98 -18.88
C GLY A 65 -14.42 -3.81 -18.44
N VAL A 66 -13.91 -3.02 -19.38
CA VAL A 66 -13.23 -1.74 -19.14
C VAL A 66 -14.27 -0.64 -18.92
N GLN A 67 -14.10 0.15 -17.87
CA GLN A 67 -15.00 1.26 -17.55
C GLN A 67 -14.42 2.61 -17.98
N SER A 68 -13.09 2.73 -18.01
CA SER A 68 -12.44 4.04 -18.11
C SER A 68 -11.19 4.00 -18.97
N ILE A 69 -10.96 5.11 -19.69
CA ILE A 69 -9.80 5.29 -20.55
C ILE A 69 -8.94 6.40 -19.93
N SER A 70 -7.67 6.11 -19.67
CA SER A 70 -6.76 7.16 -19.20
C SER A 70 -6.15 7.90 -20.39
N LEU A 71 -6.15 9.22 -20.33
CA LEU A 71 -5.67 10.11 -21.39
C LEU A 71 -4.45 10.88 -20.90
N GLU A 72 -3.33 10.77 -21.62
CA GLU A 72 -2.17 11.64 -21.44
C GLU A 72 -2.31 12.85 -22.39
N PRO A 73 -1.74 14.01 -22.07
CA PRO A 73 -1.69 15.11 -23.02
C PRO A 73 -0.90 14.68 -24.25
N ASP A 74 -1.36 15.13 -25.42
CA ASP A 74 -0.59 15.00 -26.64
C ASP A 74 0.75 15.73 -26.49
N THR A 75 1.73 15.23 -27.23
CA THR A 75 3.04 15.84 -27.39
C THR A 75 3.28 16.04 -28.87
N LEU A 76 4.27 16.84 -29.27
CA LEU A 76 4.65 16.92 -30.69
C LEU A 76 4.95 15.52 -31.27
N ARG A 77 5.48 14.60 -30.47
CA ARG A 77 5.68 13.19 -30.89
C ARG A 77 4.39 12.44 -31.15
N THR A 78 3.35 12.63 -30.32
CA THR A 78 2.07 11.95 -30.57
C THR A 78 1.35 12.56 -31.76
N LEU A 79 1.41 13.88 -31.93
CA LEU A 79 0.89 14.55 -33.14
C LEU A 79 1.60 14.07 -34.41
N GLU A 80 2.91 13.84 -34.35
CA GLU A 80 3.69 13.28 -35.47
C GLU A 80 3.22 11.86 -35.80
N ARG A 81 3.00 11.03 -34.78
CA ARG A 81 2.47 9.66 -34.96
C ARG A 81 1.04 9.63 -35.49
N LYS A 82 0.22 10.63 -35.14
CA LYS A 82 -1.11 10.85 -35.70
C LYS A 82 -1.06 11.37 -37.15
N GLY A 83 0.11 11.74 -37.67
CA GLY A 83 0.26 12.33 -39.00
C GLY A 83 -0.22 13.78 -39.10
N ILE A 84 -0.50 14.43 -37.97
CA ILE A 84 -0.94 15.83 -37.91
C ILE A 84 0.23 16.76 -38.20
N ILE A 85 1.42 16.38 -37.73
CA ILE A 85 2.68 17.10 -37.98
C ILE A 85 3.74 16.17 -38.56
N THR A 86 4.78 16.75 -39.14
CA THR A 86 6.00 16.06 -39.56
C THR A 86 7.19 16.84 -39.02
N ALA A 87 8.08 16.20 -38.26
CA ALA A 87 9.26 16.83 -37.71
C ALA A 87 10.54 16.31 -38.41
N VAL A 88 11.39 17.23 -38.84
CA VAL A 88 12.64 16.92 -39.53
C VAL A 88 13.79 17.65 -38.83
N ASN A 89 14.82 16.91 -38.42
CA ASN A 89 15.99 17.54 -37.79
C ASN A 89 16.82 18.35 -38.79
N SER A 90 17.65 19.27 -38.28
CA SER A 90 18.46 20.17 -39.10
C SER A 90 19.34 19.43 -40.12
N ALA A 91 19.88 18.26 -39.77
CA ALA A 91 20.73 17.48 -40.68
C ALA A 91 19.94 16.93 -41.87
N ARG A 92 18.78 16.31 -41.63
CA ARG A 92 17.89 15.80 -42.69
C ARG A 92 17.30 16.93 -43.53
N MET A 93 16.98 18.08 -42.93
CA MET A 93 16.51 19.24 -43.68
C MET A 93 17.61 19.77 -44.62
N ARG A 94 18.86 19.84 -44.13
CA ARG A 94 20.01 20.21 -44.96
C ARG A 94 20.21 19.24 -46.12
N GLU A 95 20.14 17.93 -45.88
CA GLU A 95 20.21 16.92 -46.95
C GLU A 95 19.09 17.11 -47.98
N HIS A 96 17.85 17.32 -47.53
CA HIS A 96 16.70 17.56 -48.41
C HIS A 96 16.90 18.80 -49.30
N LEU A 97 17.39 19.90 -48.73
CA LEU A 97 17.63 21.16 -49.46
C LEU A 97 18.79 21.02 -50.47
N LEU A 98 19.88 20.36 -50.06
CA LEU A 98 21.02 20.09 -50.94
C LEU A 98 20.64 19.18 -52.12
N LEU A 99 19.91 18.09 -51.86
CA LEU A 99 19.50 17.13 -52.91
C LEU A 99 18.51 17.76 -53.91
N ASN A 100 17.67 18.70 -53.46
CA ASN A 100 16.71 19.39 -54.31
C ASN A 100 17.22 20.74 -54.87
N ARG A 101 18.52 21.04 -54.71
CA ARG A 101 19.18 22.28 -55.19
C ARG A 101 18.49 23.57 -54.76
N GLN A 102 18.00 23.59 -53.52
CA GLN A 102 17.36 24.75 -52.91
C GLN A 102 18.39 25.64 -52.19
N GLU A 103 18.01 26.89 -51.89
CA GLU A 103 18.88 27.77 -51.10
C GLU A 103 19.12 27.19 -49.70
N PRO A 104 20.36 27.22 -49.21
CA PRO A 104 20.70 26.71 -47.89
C PRO A 104 20.17 27.63 -46.78
N LEU A 105 19.57 27.03 -45.76
CA LEU A 105 19.17 27.67 -44.50
C LEU A 105 20.34 27.72 -43.50
N ASP A 106 21.46 28.32 -43.91
CA ASP A 106 22.74 28.28 -43.17
C ASP A 106 22.66 28.81 -41.73
N GLU A 107 21.76 29.76 -41.47
CA GLU A 107 21.51 30.31 -40.13
C GLU A 107 21.00 29.26 -39.12
N PHE A 108 20.29 28.24 -39.61
CA PHE A 108 19.63 27.22 -38.79
C PHE A 108 20.41 25.90 -38.73
N TYR A 109 21.29 25.63 -39.69
CA TYR A 109 22.03 24.36 -39.75
C TYR A 109 23.12 24.20 -38.69
N ASN A 110 23.65 25.31 -38.19
CA ASN A 110 24.66 25.28 -37.12
C ASN A 110 24.02 25.19 -35.72
N LYS A 111 22.69 25.19 -35.64
CA LYS A 111 21.91 25.03 -34.41
C LYS A 111 21.23 23.67 -34.40
N GLU A 112 21.31 22.97 -33.26
CA GLU A 112 20.45 21.80 -33.04
C GLU A 112 18.99 22.27 -32.95
N GLY A 113 18.09 21.58 -33.66
CA GLY A 113 16.67 21.92 -33.69
C GLY A 113 15.85 21.04 -34.63
N LEU A 114 14.55 21.30 -34.67
CA LEU A 114 13.57 20.61 -35.50
C LEU A 114 12.81 21.60 -36.37
N PHE A 115 12.68 21.24 -37.64
CA PHE A 115 11.74 21.84 -38.57
C PHE A 115 10.44 21.04 -38.49
N VAL A 116 9.38 21.67 -38.02
CA VAL A 116 8.06 21.06 -37.90
C VAL A 116 7.16 21.65 -38.98
N ALA A 117 6.49 20.80 -39.75
CA ALA A 117 5.39 21.18 -40.62
C ALA A 117 4.11 20.51 -40.14
N SER A 118 2.95 21.09 -40.44
CA SER A 118 1.66 20.55 -40.05
C SER A 118 0.72 20.38 -41.24
N SER A 119 -0.33 19.60 -41.01
CA SER A 119 -1.53 19.64 -41.85
C SER A 119 -2.16 21.05 -41.86
N PRO A 120 -2.87 21.43 -42.92
CA PRO A 120 -3.45 22.78 -43.06
C PRO A 120 -4.40 23.19 -41.93
N ASP A 121 -5.06 22.21 -41.31
CA ASP A 121 -6.10 22.43 -40.29
C ASP A 121 -5.51 22.57 -38.87
N PHE A 122 -4.21 22.32 -38.69
CA PHE A 122 -3.55 22.44 -37.38
C PHE A 122 -2.81 23.80 -37.27
N PRO A 123 -3.12 24.63 -36.25
CA PRO A 123 -2.54 25.96 -36.08
C PRO A 123 -1.11 25.92 -35.51
N LEU A 124 -0.18 25.30 -36.25
CA LEU A 124 1.17 24.98 -35.77
C LEU A 124 1.90 26.16 -35.15
N LYS A 125 1.88 27.32 -35.82
CA LYS A 125 2.63 28.49 -35.36
C LYS A 125 2.14 29.00 -34.00
N GLU A 126 0.83 29.13 -33.84
CA GLU A 126 0.22 29.57 -32.57
C GLU A 126 0.55 28.56 -31.47
N THR A 127 0.37 27.27 -31.73
CA THR A 127 0.69 26.21 -30.77
C THR A 127 2.18 26.22 -30.38
N THR A 128 3.11 26.41 -31.32
CA THR A 128 4.54 26.43 -31.00
C THR A 128 4.97 27.71 -30.29
N ASP A 129 4.38 28.86 -30.63
CA ASP A 129 4.71 30.15 -30.00
C ASP A 129 4.26 30.17 -28.52
N GLU A 130 3.20 29.44 -28.16
CA GLU A 130 2.78 29.24 -26.76
C GLU A 130 3.65 28.24 -25.99
N MET A 131 4.30 27.30 -26.69
CA MET A 131 5.04 26.20 -26.08
C MET A 131 6.54 26.47 -25.90
N PHE A 132 7.12 27.32 -26.76
CA PHE A 132 8.55 27.55 -26.83
C PHE A 132 8.86 29.04 -26.87
N GLU A 133 9.89 29.47 -26.13
CA GLU A 133 10.32 30.87 -26.09
C GLU A 133 10.83 31.39 -27.44
N GLU A 134 11.46 30.51 -28.24
CA GLU A 134 12.06 30.85 -29.53
C GLU A 134 11.54 29.91 -30.62
N THR A 135 10.87 30.49 -31.62
CA THR A 135 10.37 29.79 -32.82
C THR A 135 10.65 30.65 -34.05
N HIS A 136 10.90 30.01 -35.19
CA HIS A 136 11.16 30.71 -36.45
C HIS A 136 10.29 30.16 -37.56
N ALA A 137 9.40 30.98 -38.13
CA ALA A 137 8.58 30.59 -39.27
C ALA A 137 9.39 30.66 -40.57
N ILE A 138 9.42 29.56 -41.33
CA ILE A 138 10.25 29.40 -42.53
C ILE A 138 9.42 28.75 -43.62
N LYS A 139 9.47 29.27 -44.85
CA LYS A 139 8.82 28.66 -46.01
C LYS A 139 9.86 27.96 -46.88
N VAL A 140 9.69 26.65 -47.08
CA VAL A 140 10.55 25.83 -47.94
C VAL A 140 9.69 25.16 -49.01
N ASN A 141 9.97 25.42 -50.29
CA ASN A 141 9.22 24.85 -51.42
C ASN A 141 7.70 25.05 -51.32
N GLY A 142 7.26 26.18 -50.78
CA GLY A 142 5.83 26.48 -50.58
C GLY A 142 5.18 25.80 -49.38
N VAL A 143 5.92 24.96 -48.64
CA VAL A 143 5.48 24.39 -47.36
C VAL A 143 5.94 25.29 -46.22
N ASP A 144 5.02 25.60 -45.31
CA ASP A 144 5.29 26.36 -44.10
C ASP A 144 5.85 25.43 -43.01
N TYR A 145 7.01 25.78 -42.50
CA TYR A 145 7.68 25.14 -41.38
C TYR A 145 7.83 26.11 -40.21
N VAL A 146 7.88 25.56 -39.01
CA VAL A 146 8.38 26.25 -37.82
C VAL A 146 9.65 25.56 -37.36
N PHE A 147 10.75 26.31 -37.29
CA PHE A 147 11.99 25.84 -36.70
C PHE A 147 11.99 26.12 -35.20
N ILE A 148 12.23 25.06 -34.41
CA ILE A 148 12.31 25.09 -32.96
C ILE A 148 13.74 24.70 -32.57
N PRO A 149 14.53 25.62 -31.97
CA PRO A 149 15.88 25.31 -31.51
C PRO A 149 15.84 24.43 -30.26
N GLY A 150 16.80 23.52 -30.15
CA GLY A 150 16.99 22.65 -28.98
C GLY A 150 17.08 21.17 -29.32
N PHE A 151 17.16 20.37 -28.25
CA PHE A 151 17.29 18.92 -28.38
C PHE A 151 15.99 18.28 -28.90
N GLN A 152 16.12 17.46 -29.94
CA GLN A 152 14.99 16.80 -30.59
C GLN A 152 14.06 16.07 -29.60
N ASP A 153 14.63 15.33 -28.64
CA ASP A 153 13.81 14.56 -27.70
C ASP A 153 13.04 15.45 -26.72
N THR A 154 13.61 16.58 -26.30
CA THR A 154 12.94 17.57 -25.44
C THR A 154 11.78 18.24 -26.18
N ILE A 155 12.01 18.68 -27.41
CA ILE A 155 10.98 19.32 -28.24
C ILE A 155 9.84 18.33 -28.49
N LEU A 156 10.16 17.12 -28.96
CA LEU A 156 9.15 16.11 -29.28
C LEU A 156 8.36 15.61 -28.07
N SER A 157 8.94 15.64 -26.87
CA SER A 157 8.26 15.22 -25.64
C SER A 157 7.48 16.35 -24.94
N SER A 158 7.56 17.59 -25.45
CA SER A 158 6.84 18.72 -24.87
C SER A 158 5.32 18.53 -25.01
N PRO A 159 4.55 18.67 -23.91
CA PRO A 159 3.11 18.48 -23.94
C PRO A 159 2.42 19.63 -24.67
N VAL A 160 1.47 19.32 -25.55
CA VAL A 160 0.65 20.27 -26.31
C VAL A 160 -0.66 20.52 -25.56
N GLY A 161 -1.36 19.48 -25.12
CA GLY A 161 -2.67 19.58 -24.47
C GLY A 161 -3.43 18.26 -24.55
N TYR A 162 -4.58 18.16 -23.88
CA TYR A 162 -5.46 16.99 -24.02
C TYR A 162 -6.24 17.05 -25.35
N ASP A 163 -6.36 15.91 -26.02
CA ASP A 163 -7.19 15.76 -27.22
C ASP A 163 -8.66 15.62 -26.83
N GLU A 164 -9.42 16.71 -26.99
CA GLU A 164 -10.83 16.76 -26.64
C GLU A 164 -11.71 15.87 -27.52
N GLU A 165 -11.37 15.71 -28.80
CA GLU A 165 -12.12 14.83 -29.71
C GLU A 165 -12.00 13.37 -29.28
N VAL A 166 -10.82 12.96 -28.81
CA VAL A 166 -10.59 11.64 -28.23
C VAL A 166 -11.35 11.48 -26.91
N ALA A 167 -11.35 12.50 -26.06
CA ALA A 167 -12.08 12.47 -24.81
C ALA A 167 -13.59 12.31 -25.05
N ASP A 168 -14.16 13.08 -25.98
CA ASP A 168 -15.58 13.03 -26.34
C ASP A 168 -15.95 11.68 -26.96
N ALA A 169 -15.14 11.17 -27.88
CA ALA A 169 -15.38 9.86 -28.47
C ALA A 169 -15.38 8.73 -27.43
N ALA A 170 -14.52 8.82 -26.41
CA ALA A 170 -14.52 7.86 -25.31
C ALA A 170 -15.77 7.99 -24.43
N ILE A 171 -16.22 9.21 -24.13
CA ILE A 171 -17.43 9.46 -23.35
C ILE A 171 -18.68 9.00 -24.10
N ASP A 172 -18.78 9.27 -25.40
CA ASP A 172 -19.88 8.84 -26.27
C ASP A 172 -19.97 7.31 -26.37
N ALA A 173 -18.82 6.62 -26.34
CA ALA A 173 -18.75 5.17 -26.21
C ALA A 173 -19.05 4.64 -24.79
N GLY A 174 -19.42 5.54 -23.87
CA GLY A 174 -19.85 5.25 -22.51
C GLY A 174 -18.71 5.05 -21.51
N PHE A 175 -17.47 5.37 -21.84
CA PHE A 175 -16.35 5.34 -20.89
C PHE A 175 -16.32 6.59 -20.02
N THR A 176 -15.63 6.52 -18.89
CA THR A 176 -15.12 7.75 -18.25
C THR A 176 -13.69 8.00 -18.69
N VAL A 177 -13.29 9.26 -18.74
CA VAL A 177 -11.93 9.67 -19.10
C VAL A 177 -11.20 10.10 -17.84
N ILE A 178 -9.97 9.57 -17.68
CA ILE A 178 -9.09 9.90 -16.57
C ILE A 178 -7.87 10.63 -17.16
N PRO A 179 -7.86 11.97 -17.19
CA PRO A 179 -6.70 12.72 -17.59
C PRO A 179 -5.51 12.46 -16.66
N ARG A 180 -4.33 12.42 -17.26
CA ARG A 180 -3.06 12.17 -16.59
C ARG A 180 -2.14 13.37 -16.74
N ILE A 181 -1.65 13.88 -15.62
CA ILE A 181 -0.78 15.05 -15.60
C ILE A 181 0.55 14.72 -14.92
N ALA A 182 1.66 15.07 -15.57
CA ALA A 182 3.01 14.91 -15.04
C ALA A 182 3.51 16.22 -14.41
N ASP A 183 4.71 16.18 -13.82
CA ASP A 183 5.49 17.39 -13.53
C ASP A 183 6.23 17.85 -14.78
N TYR A 184 6.07 19.12 -15.16
CA TYR A 184 6.73 19.76 -16.30
C TYR A 184 7.59 20.95 -15.83
N GLY A 185 8.25 21.63 -16.78
CA GLY A 185 8.85 22.95 -16.50
C GLY A 185 7.79 23.99 -16.14
N GLU A 186 8.15 25.07 -15.46
CA GLU A 186 7.20 26.01 -14.83
C GLU A 186 6.12 26.53 -15.81
N ASP A 187 6.51 27.09 -16.95
CA ASP A 187 5.58 27.64 -17.94
C ASP A 187 4.66 26.56 -18.54
N GLN A 188 5.24 25.40 -18.87
CA GLN A 188 4.49 24.26 -19.37
C GLN A 188 3.51 23.72 -18.31
N MET A 189 3.91 23.75 -17.04
CA MET A 189 3.11 23.23 -15.93
C MET A 189 1.86 24.08 -15.70
N ARG A 190 1.99 25.42 -15.71
CA ARG A 190 0.84 26.35 -15.60
C ARG A 190 -0.15 26.14 -16.73
N ARG A 191 0.33 26.15 -17.98
CA ARG A 191 -0.52 25.91 -19.15
C ARG A 191 -1.22 24.54 -19.10
N MET A 192 -0.51 23.50 -18.68
CA MET A 192 -1.09 22.17 -18.56
C MET A 192 -2.08 22.03 -17.41
N ALA A 193 -1.89 22.78 -16.31
CA ALA A 193 -2.85 22.87 -15.23
C ALA A 193 -4.15 23.52 -15.71
N ASP A 194 -4.07 24.65 -16.41
CA ASP A 194 -5.23 25.33 -16.99
C ASP A 194 -5.98 24.43 -18.00
N ASN A 195 -5.23 23.77 -18.88
CA ASN A 195 -5.81 22.83 -19.86
C ASN A 195 -6.51 21.64 -19.18
N LEU A 196 -5.98 21.14 -18.05
CA LEU A 196 -6.63 20.09 -17.26
C LEU A 196 -7.92 20.60 -16.60
N LEU A 197 -7.90 21.78 -15.99
CA LEU A 197 -9.06 22.36 -15.32
C LEU A 197 -10.19 22.64 -16.33
N ALA A 198 -9.84 23.16 -17.51
CA ALA A 198 -10.78 23.41 -18.61
C ALA A 198 -11.40 22.11 -19.18
N LEU A 199 -10.68 20.98 -19.11
CA LEU A 199 -11.19 19.68 -19.58
C LEU A 199 -12.35 19.14 -18.72
N LYS A 200 -12.61 19.70 -17.52
CA LYS A 200 -13.63 19.17 -16.61
C LYS A 200 -15.03 19.19 -17.24
N ARG A 201 -15.64 18.02 -17.35
CA ARG A 201 -17.07 17.84 -17.72
C ARG A 201 -17.62 16.52 -17.17
N GLU A 202 -18.89 16.23 -17.42
CA GLU A 202 -19.49 14.93 -17.08
C GLU A 202 -18.72 13.81 -17.81
N GLY A 203 -18.36 12.75 -17.09
CA GLY A 203 -17.50 11.69 -17.62
C GLY A 203 -15.99 11.93 -17.42
N ILE A 204 -15.57 13.13 -17.02
CA ILE A 204 -14.18 13.48 -16.66
C ILE A 204 -14.15 13.98 -15.22
N GLU A 205 -14.04 13.06 -14.27
CA GLU A 205 -14.22 13.35 -12.83
C GLU A 205 -12.97 13.03 -12.01
N LYS A 206 -11.97 12.36 -12.59
CA LYS A 206 -10.80 11.89 -11.86
C LYS A 206 -9.52 12.30 -12.56
N VAL A 207 -8.49 12.60 -11.75
CA VAL A 207 -7.15 12.95 -12.23
C VAL A 207 -6.13 11.96 -11.69
N LEU A 208 -5.20 11.57 -12.55
CA LEU A 208 -4.09 10.69 -12.18
C LEU A 208 -2.76 11.41 -12.38
N PHE A 209 -1.98 11.61 -11.32
CA PHE A 209 -0.63 12.13 -11.46
C PHE A 209 0.33 11.08 -12.06
N LEU A 210 1.27 11.54 -12.89
CA LEU A 210 2.19 10.70 -13.62
C LEU A 210 3.62 10.87 -13.09
N GLY A 211 4.30 9.74 -12.86
CA GLY A 211 5.72 9.72 -12.47
C GLY A 211 5.95 9.71 -10.97
N ALA A 212 7.17 10.06 -10.56
CA ALA A 212 7.60 10.04 -9.15
C ALA A 212 7.28 11.34 -8.40
N TYR A 213 6.87 12.38 -9.12
CA TYR A 213 6.63 13.73 -8.60
C TYR A 213 5.22 14.18 -8.98
N SER A 214 4.55 14.89 -8.09
CA SER A 214 3.27 15.55 -8.38
C SER A 214 3.52 16.85 -9.18
N PRO A 215 2.51 17.37 -9.90
CA PRO A 215 2.57 18.73 -10.43
C PRO A 215 3.02 19.74 -9.37
N PHE A 216 3.81 20.74 -9.75
CA PHE A 216 4.28 21.81 -8.86
C PHE A 216 4.99 21.33 -7.58
N TYR A 217 5.55 20.11 -7.53
CA TYR A 217 6.13 19.57 -6.28
C TYR A 217 7.29 20.41 -5.71
N ARG A 218 7.95 21.22 -6.55
CA ARG A 218 9.06 22.12 -6.16
C ARG A 218 8.55 23.35 -5.40
N GLU A 219 7.28 23.69 -5.56
CA GLU A 219 6.63 24.89 -5.04
C GLU A 219 5.38 24.48 -4.25
N PRO A 220 5.54 24.13 -2.96
CA PRO A 220 4.45 23.59 -2.15
C PRO A 220 3.21 24.48 -2.11
N ASP A 221 3.37 25.81 -2.15
CA ASP A 221 2.23 26.73 -2.13
C ASP A 221 1.42 26.65 -3.43
N LEU A 222 2.07 26.56 -4.60
CA LEU A 222 1.39 26.37 -5.89
C LEU A 222 0.76 24.99 -6.03
N LEU A 223 1.40 23.93 -5.53
CA LEU A 223 0.79 22.60 -5.48
C LEU A 223 -0.50 22.61 -4.65
N LYS A 224 -0.49 23.36 -3.54
CA LYS A 224 -1.67 23.51 -2.69
C LYS A 224 -2.78 24.26 -3.43
N GLU A 225 -2.47 25.41 -4.03
CA GLU A 225 -3.40 26.22 -4.82
C GLU A 225 -4.03 25.40 -5.96
N PHE A 226 -3.22 24.76 -6.78
CA PHE A 226 -3.68 23.88 -7.87
C PHE A 226 -4.57 22.73 -7.37
N SER A 227 -4.27 22.17 -6.19
CA SER A 227 -5.10 21.13 -5.59
C SER A 227 -6.43 21.68 -5.07
N GLU A 228 -6.45 22.89 -4.50
CA GLU A 228 -7.68 23.56 -4.08
C GLU A 228 -8.56 23.89 -5.31
N GLU A 229 -7.98 24.34 -6.42
CA GLU A 229 -8.68 24.56 -7.69
C GLU A 229 -9.28 23.27 -8.28
N MET A 230 -8.50 22.18 -8.29
CA MET A 230 -9.02 20.86 -8.71
C MET A 230 -10.19 20.41 -7.85
N LYS A 231 -10.13 20.65 -6.53
CA LYS A 231 -11.23 20.34 -5.61
C LYS A 231 -12.48 21.15 -5.93
N GLU A 232 -12.34 22.47 -6.09
CA GLU A 232 -13.47 23.37 -6.42
C GLU A 232 -14.10 23.03 -7.77
N THR A 233 -13.28 22.58 -8.72
CA THR A 233 -13.71 22.10 -10.04
C THR A 233 -14.39 20.71 -9.98
N GLY A 234 -14.29 20.01 -8.84
CA GLY A 234 -14.94 18.72 -8.60
C GLY A 234 -14.18 17.52 -9.17
N TYR A 235 -12.85 17.58 -9.21
CA TYR A 235 -12.01 16.42 -9.50
C TYR A 235 -11.78 15.56 -8.25
N THR A 236 -11.66 14.26 -8.45
CA THR A 236 -11.18 13.29 -7.45
C THR A 236 -9.77 12.83 -7.82
N LEU A 237 -8.85 12.81 -6.85
CA LEU A 237 -7.46 12.43 -7.12
C LEU A 237 -7.27 10.90 -7.08
N ILE A 238 -6.43 10.36 -7.96
CA ILE A 238 -6.10 8.92 -7.96
C ILE A 238 -4.71 8.68 -7.38
N GLN A 239 -4.64 7.82 -6.36
CA GLN A 239 -3.39 7.37 -5.75
C GLN A 239 -2.92 6.04 -6.34
N ILE A 240 -1.71 6.00 -6.90
CA ILE A 240 -1.08 4.75 -7.35
C ILE A 240 -0.52 3.98 -6.15
N GLU A 241 -0.90 2.70 -6.01
CA GLU A 241 -0.33 1.80 -5.02
C GLU A 241 1.14 1.49 -5.35
N GLY A 242 2.06 1.96 -4.51
CA GLY A 242 3.50 1.76 -4.73
C GLY A 242 4.36 2.67 -3.87
N PRO A 243 5.57 3.00 -4.33
CA PRO A 243 6.40 4.05 -3.74
C PRO A 243 5.61 5.37 -3.63
N GLU A 244 5.85 6.10 -2.53
CA GLU A 244 5.20 7.39 -2.28
C GLU A 244 5.63 8.42 -3.33
N GLN A 245 4.67 8.97 -4.08
CA GLN A 245 4.91 10.06 -5.03
C GLN A 245 5.13 11.36 -4.25
N VAL A 246 6.20 12.09 -4.59
CA VAL A 246 6.57 13.32 -3.89
C VAL A 246 5.50 14.38 -4.11
N GLY A 247 5.05 15.04 -3.04
CA GLY A 247 3.97 16.05 -3.08
C GLY A 247 2.55 15.48 -3.00
N PHE A 248 2.34 14.17 -3.25
CA PHE A 248 0.99 13.61 -3.36
C PHE A 248 0.18 13.75 -2.06
N GLY A 249 0.83 13.54 -0.90
CA GLY A 249 0.17 13.70 0.38
C GLY A 249 -0.35 15.12 0.60
N GLN A 250 0.41 16.15 0.19
CA GLN A 250 -0.01 17.54 0.31
C GLN A 250 -1.22 17.83 -0.59
N ALA A 251 -1.16 17.38 -1.85
CA ALA A 251 -2.29 17.49 -2.77
C ALA A 251 -3.53 16.80 -2.21
N ALA A 252 -3.39 15.57 -1.70
CA ALA A 252 -4.51 14.81 -1.13
C ALA A 252 -5.15 15.50 0.09
N TYR A 253 -4.38 16.17 0.96
CA TYR A 253 -4.95 16.95 2.06
C TYR A 253 -5.67 18.22 1.58
N ALA A 254 -5.16 18.90 0.55
CA ALA A 254 -5.82 20.07 -0.05
C ALA A 254 -7.13 19.70 -0.76
N MET A 255 -7.18 18.47 -1.32
CA MET A 255 -8.35 17.83 -1.92
C MET A 255 -9.36 17.26 -0.88
N ASP A 256 -9.25 17.59 0.41
CA ASP A 256 -10.07 17.04 1.50
C ASP A 256 -10.11 15.49 1.55
N LEU A 257 -9.00 14.86 1.12
CA LEU A 257 -8.83 13.41 1.05
C LEU A 257 -9.83 12.72 0.11
N ASP A 258 -10.37 13.44 -0.88
CA ASP A 258 -11.13 12.86 -1.99
C ASP A 258 -10.20 12.11 -2.95
N VAL A 259 -9.90 10.85 -2.58
CA VAL A 259 -8.89 10.02 -3.23
C VAL A 259 -9.40 8.62 -3.52
N VAL A 260 -9.24 8.18 -4.77
CA VAL A 260 -9.44 6.79 -5.19
C VAL A 260 -8.10 6.07 -5.29
N ARG A 261 -8.03 4.86 -4.73
CA ARG A 261 -6.80 4.06 -4.77
C ARG A 261 -6.77 3.16 -5.99
N LEU A 262 -5.64 3.22 -6.70
CA LEU A 262 -5.37 2.53 -7.94
C LEU A 262 -4.26 1.50 -7.77
N HIS A 263 -4.43 0.31 -8.34
CA HIS A 263 -3.37 -0.68 -8.47
C HIS A 263 -2.99 -0.87 -9.93
N SER A 264 -1.72 -0.63 -10.27
CA SER A 264 -1.21 -0.81 -11.62
C SER A 264 -0.72 -2.26 -11.82
N VAL A 265 -1.22 -2.90 -12.87
CA VAL A 265 -0.93 -4.29 -13.21
C VAL A 265 -0.29 -4.32 -14.60
N PRO A 266 0.99 -4.72 -14.70
CA PRO A 266 1.63 -4.98 -15.99
C PRO A 266 1.12 -6.32 -16.51
N VAL A 267 0.08 -6.30 -17.34
CA VAL A 267 -0.52 -7.51 -17.90
C VAL A 267 0.45 -8.15 -18.87
N ASN A 268 0.63 -9.46 -18.74
CA ASN A 268 1.35 -10.30 -19.68
C ASN A 268 0.49 -11.55 -19.98
N PRO A 269 0.17 -11.83 -21.25
CA PRO A 269 -0.63 -12.99 -21.66
C PRO A 269 -0.13 -14.35 -21.12
N ALA A 270 1.17 -14.48 -20.84
CA ALA A 270 1.75 -15.73 -20.32
C ALA A 270 1.39 -16.05 -18.85
N GLU A 271 0.98 -15.05 -18.06
CA GLU A 271 0.78 -15.18 -16.60
C GLU A 271 -0.58 -14.62 -16.12
N LEU A 272 -1.62 -14.67 -16.97
CA LEU A 272 -2.93 -14.07 -16.69
C LEU A 272 -3.51 -14.48 -15.32
N SER A 273 -3.45 -15.77 -14.97
CA SER A 273 -3.95 -16.26 -13.68
C SER A 273 -3.27 -15.60 -12.47
N VAL A 274 -1.96 -15.35 -12.54
CA VAL A 274 -1.18 -14.68 -11.49
C VAL A 274 -1.64 -13.22 -11.36
N PHE A 275 -1.92 -12.54 -12.48
CA PHE A 275 -2.42 -11.17 -12.46
C PHE A 275 -3.86 -11.09 -11.96
N SER A 276 -4.73 -12.02 -12.36
CA SER A 276 -6.10 -12.15 -11.86
C SER A 276 -6.11 -12.33 -10.34
N GLU A 277 -5.33 -13.28 -9.81
CA GLU A 277 -5.17 -13.47 -8.36
C GLU A 277 -4.66 -12.21 -7.65
N ARG A 278 -3.70 -11.50 -8.27
CA ARG A 278 -3.16 -10.24 -7.74
C ARG A 278 -4.21 -9.14 -7.69
N ILE A 279 -5.07 -9.03 -8.70
CA ILE A 279 -6.18 -8.06 -8.76
C ILE A 279 -7.22 -8.38 -7.70
N VAL A 280 -7.67 -9.64 -7.60
CA VAL A 280 -8.63 -10.07 -6.57
C VAL A 280 -8.12 -9.73 -5.17
N ARG A 281 -6.83 -9.95 -4.91
CA ARG A 281 -6.19 -9.56 -3.64
C ARG A 281 -6.08 -8.05 -3.45
N ALA A 282 -5.85 -7.29 -4.51
CA ALA A 282 -5.84 -5.82 -4.46
C ALA A 282 -7.20 -5.29 -3.97
N VAL A 283 -8.28 -5.78 -4.56
CA VAL A 283 -9.64 -5.37 -4.23
C VAL A 283 -10.03 -5.84 -2.83
N LYS A 284 -9.88 -7.14 -2.54
CA LYS A 284 -10.32 -7.74 -1.26
C LYS A 284 -9.48 -7.33 -0.07
N GLU A 285 -8.15 -7.34 -0.21
CA GLU A 285 -7.25 -7.20 0.95
C GLU A 285 -6.68 -5.80 1.10
N ARG A 286 -6.77 -4.95 0.07
CA ARG A 286 -6.07 -3.66 0.06
C ARG A 286 -6.97 -2.47 -0.27
N ASN A 287 -8.30 -2.65 -0.32
CA ASN A 287 -9.24 -1.55 -0.59
C ASN A 287 -8.94 -0.78 -1.88
N ILE A 288 -8.45 -1.49 -2.91
CA ILE A 288 -8.26 -0.91 -4.23
C ILE A 288 -9.61 -0.88 -4.95
N ARG A 289 -9.91 0.24 -5.60
CA ARG A 289 -11.15 0.44 -6.36
C ARG A 289 -10.91 0.76 -7.83
N SER A 290 -9.71 1.19 -8.20
CA SER A 290 -9.29 1.36 -9.59
C SER A 290 -8.18 0.36 -9.95
N ILE A 291 -8.35 -0.39 -11.03
CA ILE A 291 -7.36 -1.33 -11.55
C ILE A 291 -6.87 -0.80 -12.89
N PHE A 292 -5.59 -0.45 -12.96
CA PHE A 292 -4.98 0.03 -14.20
C PHE A 292 -4.26 -1.12 -14.90
N LEU A 293 -4.78 -1.52 -16.05
CA LEU A 293 -4.21 -2.58 -16.86
C LEU A 293 -3.23 -1.96 -17.85
N ASN A 294 -1.94 -2.19 -17.59
CA ASN A 294 -0.87 -1.74 -18.46
C ASN A 294 -0.37 -2.93 -19.28
N THR A 295 -0.69 -2.95 -20.56
CA THR A 295 -0.21 -3.96 -21.50
C THR A 295 0.78 -3.33 -22.49
N LYS A 296 1.60 -4.16 -23.15
CA LYS A 296 2.49 -3.72 -24.22
C LYS A 296 1.76 -3.42 -25.53
N GLY A 297 0.55 -3.94 -25.72
CA GLY A 297 -0.26 -3.71 -26.92
C GLY A 297 0.37 -4.25 -28.20
N GLU A 298 1.09 -5.37 -28.14
CA GLU A 298 1.82 -5.92 -29.30
C GLU A 298 0.85 -6.53 -30.33
N GLU A 299 -0.04 -7.43 -29.92
CA GLU A 299 -1.02 -8.09 -30.80
C GLU A 299 -2.46 -7.84 -30.29
N TYR A 300 -3.33 -7.31 -31.15
CA TYR A 300 -4.68 -6.88 -30.76
C TYR A 300 -5.53 -8.02 -30.17
N ASP A 301 -5.63 -9.14 -30.90
CA ASP A 301 -6.50 -10.25 -30.54
C ASP A 301 -6.05 -10.94 -29.23
N GLU A 302 -4.74 -11.22 -29.10
CA GLU A 302 -4.18 -11.84 -27.89
C GLU A 302 -4.41 -10.98 -26.64
N GLU A 303 -4.22 -9.67 -26.76
CA GLU A 303 -4.43 -8.74 -25.65
C GLU A 303 -5.91 -8.62 -25.28
N MET A 304 -6.80 -8.56 -26.27
CA MET A 304 -8.24 -8.53 -26.01
C MET A 304 -8.73 -9.81 -25.32
N ASP A 305 -8.27 -10.98 -25.76
CA ASP A 305 -8.54 -12.26 -25.11
C ASP A 305 -7.97 -12.30 -23.68
N GLY A 306 -6.78 -11.75 -23.48
CA GLY A 306 -6.17 -11.59 -22.16
C GLY A 306 -7.02 -10.73 -21.22
N LEU A 307 -7.53 -9.60 -21.70
CA LEU A 307 -8.41 -8.72 -20.92
C LEU A 307 -9.74 -9.41 -20.58
N LYS A 308 -10.36 -10.12 -21.53
CA LYS A 308 -11.60 -10.90 -21.31
C LYS A 308 -11.37 -12.03 -20.29
N THR A 309 -10.22 -12.69 -20.33
CA THR A 309 -9.84 -13.73 -19.36
C THR A 309 -9.65 -13.14 -17.96
N ILE A 310 -8.91 -12.03 -17.84
CA ILE A 310 -8.75 -11.32 -16.57
C ILE A 310 -10.11 -10.90 -16.02
N ARG A 311 -11.01 -10.40 -16.87
CA ARG A 311 -12.38 -10.06 -16.47
C ARG A 311 -13.07 -11.27 -15.83
N ALA A 312 -13.10 -12.41 -16.52
CA ALA A 312 -13.78 -13.61 -16.06
C ALA A 312 -13.20 -14.14 -14.73
N ASP A 313 -11.88 -14.23 -14.62
CA ASP A 313 -11.21 -14.72 -13.42
C ASP A 313 -11.43 -13.79 -12.22
N VAL A 314 -11.35 -12.47 -12.44
CA VAL A 314 -11.58 -11.47 -11.40
C VAL A 314 -13.03 -11.49 -10.93
N ASP A 315 -13.99 -11.61 -11.86
CA ASP A 315 -15.42 -11.70 -11.52
C ASP A 315 -15.72 -12.99 -10.75
N ALA A 316 -15.11 -14.13 -11.13
CA ALA A 316 -15.21 -15.37 -10.36
C ALA A 316 -14.57 -15.25 -8.96
N GLY A 317 -13.50 -14.46 -8.84
CA GLY A 317 -12.82 -14.20 -7.59
C GLY A 317 -13.53 -13.21 -6.66
N LEU A 318 -14.34 -12.29 -7.20
CA LEU A 318 -15.04 -11.24 -6.45
C LEU A 318 -16.52 -11.60 -6.26
N SER A 319 -16.90 -12.01 -5.04
CA SER A 319 -18.27 -12.44 -4.75
C SER A 319 -19.23 -11.32 -4.31
N SER A 320 -18.70 -10.16 -3.90
CA SER A 320 -19.49 -9.07 -3.28
C SER A 320 -19.30 -7.71 -3.94
N ASN A 321 -18.31 -7.56 -4.81
CA ASN A 321 -18.00 -6.29 -5.46
C ASN A 321 -18.63 -6.23 -6.85
N SER A 322 -19.21 -5.09 -7.21
CA SER A 322 -19.74 -4.85 -8.55
C SER A 322 -18.72 -4.11 -9.39
N ARG A 323 -18.73 -4.32 -10.72
CA ARG A 323 -17.99 -3.45 -11.63
C ARG A 323 -18.71 -2.12 -11.81
N GLY A 324 -17.97 -1.02 -11.88
CA GLY A 324 -18.55 0.31 -12.06
C GLY A 324 -17.54 1.43 -11.87
N LYS A 325 -18.02 2.67 -11.91
CA LYS A 325 -17.19 3.85 -11.61
C LYS A 325 -16.70 3.73 -10.16
N ALA A 326 -15.38 3.84 -9.97
CA ALA A 326 -14.79 3.90 -8.64
C ALA A 326 -15.06 5.28 -8.03
N ALA A 327 -15.54 5.29 -6.79
CA ALA A 327 -15.76 6.47 -5.99
C ALA A 327 -14.83 6.46 -4.77
N ALA A 328 -14.44 7.65 -4.31
CA ALA A 328 -13.71 7.79 -3.07
C ALA A 328 -14.53 7.31 -1.88
N PHE A 329 -13.85 7.05 -0.76
CA PHE A 329 -14.52 6.73 0.48
C PHE A 329 -15.29 7.96 0.99
N ASP A 330 -16.46 7.73 1.56
CA ASP A 330 -17.19 8.80 2.23
C ASP A 330 -16.30 9.49 3.26
N SER A 331 -16.31 10.82 3.24
CA SER A 331 -15.64 11.60 4.26
C SER A 331 -16.38 11.41 5.58
N TYR A 332 -15.64 11.09 6.63
CA TYR A 332 -16.18 11.13 7.98
C TYR A 332 -15.16 11.72 8.94
N GLU A 333 -15.63 12.63 9.77
CA GLU A 333 -14.83 13.20 10.84
C GLU A 333 -15.03 12.37 12.10
N VAL A 334 -13.93 12.01 12.75
CA VAL A 334 -13.98 11.37 14.08
C VAL A 334 -14.23 12.46 15.11
N PRO A 335 -15.36 12.45 15.84
CA PRO A 335 -15.63 13.46 16.85
C PRO A 335 -14.54 13.51 17.93
N LEU A 336 -14.18 14.72 18.38
CA LEU A 336 -13.12 14.92 19.38
C LEU A 336 -13.31 14.10 20.66
N TRP A 337 -14.55 13.87 21.09
CA TRP A 337 -14.84 13.07 22.28
C TRP A 337 -14.49 11.58 22.10
N GLN A 338 -14.61 11.05 20.88
CA GLN A 338 -14.22 9.67 20.58
C GLN A 338 -12.69 9.53 20.62
N THR A 339 -11.99 10.50 20.04
CA THR A 339 -10.52 10.57 20.11
C THR A 339 -10.04 10.71 21.55
N ALA A 340 -10.69 11.57 22.35
CA ALA A 340 -10.39 11.71 23.77
C ALA A 340 -10.63 10.40 24.55
N ALA A 341 -11.74 9.69 24.31
CA ALA A 341 -12.01 8.39 24.91
C ALA A 341 -10.95 7.34 24.53
N GLY A 342 -10.53 7.32 23.26
CA GLY A 342 -9.43 6.48 22.77
C GLY A 342 -8.10 6.78 23.46
N LEU A 343 -7.75 8.06 23.63
CA LEU A 343 -6.55 8.50 24.34
C LEU A 343 -6.57 8.11 25.82
N ILE A 344 -7.69 8.29 26.51
CA ILE A 344 -7.86 7.88 27.91
C ILE A 344 -7.66 6.36 28.04
N GLY A 345 -8.27 5.58 27.14
CA GLY A 345 -8.09 4.14 27.09
C GLY A 345 -6.64 3.72 26.84
N ALA A 346 -5.96 4.39 25.90
CA ALA A 346 -4.55 4.19 25.60
C ALA A 346 -3.63 4.48 26.79
N ILE A 347 -3.84 5.61 27.48
CA ILE A 347 -3.11 5.99 28.70
C ILE A 347 -3.30 4.91 29.77
N ALA A 348 -4.54 4.48 30.01
CA ALA A 348 -4.84 3.46 31.00
C ALA A 348 -4.22 2.10 30.64
N PHE A 349 -4.23 1.72 29.36
CA PHE A 349 -3.61 0.49 28.86
C PHE A 349 -2.10 0.50 29.04
N LEU A 350 -1.41 1.60 28.68
CA LEU A 350 0.03 1.74 28.85
C LEU A 350 0.43 1.74 30.33
N GLY A 351 -0.34 2.43 31.18
CA GLY A 351 -0.16 2.37 32.62
C GLY A 351 -0.35 0.95 33.18
N LEU A 352 -1.35 0.23 32.69
CA LEU A 352 -1.58 -1.18 33.07
C LEU A 352 -0.40 -2.07 32.66
N ALA A 353 0.13 -1.88 31.45
CA ALA A 353 1.28 -2.62 30.96
C ALA A 353 2.50 -2.42 31.86
N VAL A 354 2.84 -1.16 32.19
CA VAL A 354 3.97 -0.84 33.06
C VAL A 354 3.78 -1.37 34.48
N ASP A 355 2.58 -1.27 35.05
CA ASP A 355 2.31 -1.78 36.40
C ASP A 355 2.44 -3.30 36.48
N VAL A 356 1.98 -4.03 35.47
CA VAL A 356 2.08 -5.50 35.43
C VAL A 356 3.53 -5.96 35.20
N ILE A 357 4.26 -5.31 34.29
CA ILE A 357 5.61 -5.72 33.88
C ILE A 357 6.66 -5.32 34.92
N VAL A 358 6.64 -4.05 35.34
CA VAL A 358 7.70 -3.45 36.19
C VAL A 358 7.34 -3.50 37.67
N LYS A 359 6.04 -3.53 38.02
CA LYS A 359 5.54 -3.56 39.41
C LYS A 359 6.03 -2.38 40.27
N ASN A 360 6.33 -1.24 39.64
CA ASN A 360 6.77 -0.03 40.31
C ASN A 360 5.73 1.10 40.13
N ARG A 361 5.12 1.53 41.24
CA ARG A 361 4.08 2.56 41.24
C ARG A 361 4.58 3.91 40.72
N LYS A 362 5.81 4.31 41.06
CA LYS A 362 6.37 5.60 40.62
C LYS A 362 6.50 5.65 39.10
N LEU A 363 7.01 4.58 38.50
CA LEU A 363 7.12 4.46 37.04
C LEU A 363 5.74 4.39 36.37
N THR A 364 4.77 3.73 37.01
CA THR A 364 3.39 3.72 36.50
C THR A 364 2.79 5.12 36.48
N PHE A 365 2.91 5.89 37.57
CA PHE A 365 2.43 7.28 37.61
C PHE A 365 3.17 8.17 36.62
N LEU A 366 4.49 7.98 36.45
CA LEU A 366 5.27 8.70 35.45
C LEU A 366 4.78 8.40 34.02
N THR A 367 4.50 7.13 33.71
CA THR A 367 3.92 6.74 32.41
C THR A 367 2.55 7.37 32.21
N LEU A 368 1.67 7.33 33.21
CA LEU A 368 0.35 7.95 33.13
C LEU A 368 0.45 9.46 32.91
N ALA A 369 1.27 10.16 33.69
CA ALA A 369 1.47 11.61 33.56
C ALA A 369 2.09 11.99 32.21
N GLY A 370 3.14 11.27 31.77
CA GLY A 370 3.81 11.52 30.50
C GLY A 370 2.90 11.27 29.30
N THR A 371 2.15 10.16 29.30
CA THR A 371 1.21 9.86 28.20
C THR A 371 -0.03 10.78 28.22
N ALA A 372 -0.48 11.22 29.40
CA ALA A 372 -1.52 12.24 29.51
C ALA A 372 -1.05 13.61 28.98
N LEU A 373 0.21 14.00 29.24
CA LEU A 373 0.79 15.21 28.67
C LEU A 373 0.86 15.13 27.15
N LEU A 374 1.31 14.01 26.59
CA LEU A 374 1.32 13.80 25.14
C LEU A 374 -0.09 13.89 24.55
N ALA A 375 -1.08 13.25 25.18
CA ALA A 375 -2.48 13.32 24.76
C ALA A 375 -3.00 14.77 24.80
N LEU A 376 -2.64 15.55 25.82
CA LEU A 376 -3.00 16.97 25.91
C LEU A 376 -2.37 17.79 24.78
N ILE A 377 -1.07 17.59 24.51
CA ILE A 377 -0.39 18.25 23.38
C ILE A 377 -1.09 17.91 22.07
N TYR A 378 -1.47 16.65 21.85
CA TYR A 378 -2.25 16.27 20.68
C TYR A 378 -3.60 16.99 20.62
N MET A 379 -4.36 17.05 21.71
CA MET A 379 -5.66 17.72 21.74
C MET A 379 -5.55 19.24 21.47
N LEU A 380 -4.41 19.86 21.78
CA LEU A 380 -4.18 21.30 21.56
C LEU A 380 -3.64 21.61 20.16
N PHE A 381 -2.78 20.75 19.60
CA PHE A 381 -2.03 21.04 18.37
C PHE A 381 -2.34 20.11 17.19
N GLY A 382 -3.13 19.05 17.37
CA GLY A 382 -3.54 18.13 16.29
C GLY A 382 -2.42 17.30 15.67
N LEU A 383 -1.24 17.22 16.32
CA LEU A 383 -0.04 16.62 15.72
C LEU A 383 -0.16 15.09 15.57
N SER A 384 -0.38 14.60 14.35
CA SER A 384 -0.57 13.16 14.06
C SER A 384 0.60 12.27 14.49
N ILE A 385 1.81 12.83 14.60
CA ILE A 385 2.99 12.12 15.10
C ILE A 385 2.81 11.61 16.54
N ILE A 386 2.01 12.31 17.36
CA ILE A 386 1.75 11.91 18.74
C ILE A 386 0.87 10.66 18.77
N LEU A 387 -0.18 10.61 17.94
CA LEU A 387 -1.02 9.42 17.79
C LEU A 387 -0.19 8.22 17.31
N LYS A 388 0.69 8.44 16.31
CA LYS A 388 1.61 7.41 15.80
C LYS A 388 2.57 6.92 16.89
N ALA A 389 3.08 7.82 17.74
CA ALA A 389 3.95 7.46 18.87
C ALA A 389 3.22 6.67 19.96
N MET A 390 2.00 7.08 20.34
CA MET A 390 1.16 6.35 21.29
C MET A 390 0.77 4.97 20.74
N ALA A 391 0.38 4.89 19.47
CA ALA A 391 0.08 3.63 18.80
C ALA A 391 1.31 2.71 18.77
N LEU A 392 2.52 3.24 18.53
CA LEU A 392 3.76 2.45 18.62
C LEU A 392 4.01 1.94 20.05
N ALA A 393 3.82 2.77 21.07
CA ALA A 393 3.96 2.35 22.46
C ALA A 393 2.98 1.21 22.82
N ILE A 394 1.73 1.30 22.36
CA ILE A 394 0.74 0.23 22.53
C ILE A 394 1.15 -1.01 21.73
N ALA A 395 1.60 -0.83 20.49
CA ALA A 395 1.98 -1.93 19.60
C ALA A 395 3.16 -2.75 20.15
N VAL A 396 4.06 -2.11 20.90
CA VAL A 396 5.17 -2.78 21.57
C VAL A 396 4.75 -3.38 22.91
N SER A 397 3.96 -2.65 23.70
CA SER A 397 3.58 -3.08 25.06
C SER A 397 2.52 -4.19 25.05
N ALA A 398 1.59 -4.22 24.09
CA ALA A 398 0.51 -5.21 24.06
C ALA A 398 1.03 -6.66 23.90
N PRO A 399 1.92 -6.99 22.94
CA PRO A 399 2.52 -8.32 22.83
C PRO A 399 3.33 -8.72 24.08
N VAL A 400 4.09 -7.77 24.64
CA VAL A 400 4.89 -8.01 25.86
C VAL A 400 3.98 -8.31 27.05
N LEU A 401 2.96 -7.48 27.25
CA LEU A 401 1.98 -7.65 28.32
C LEU A 401 1.26 -8.99 28.18
N ALA A 402 0.76 -9.31 26.98
CA ALA A 402 0.04 -10.56 26.70
C ALA A 402 0.83 -11.81 27.10
N VAL A 403 2.15 -11.79 26.85
CA VAL A 403 3.03 -12.93 27.12
C VAL A 403 3.47 -13.02 28.59
N LEU A 404 3.58 -11.87 29.27
CA LEU A 404 4.01 -11.75 30.68
C LEU A 404 2.85 -11.67 31.69
N LEU A 405 1.59 -11.81 31.25
CA LEU A 405 0.44 -11.87 32.15
C LEU A 405 0.65 -12.91 33.26
N HIS A 406 0.11 -12.61 34.45
CA HIS A 406 0.22 -13.50 35.60
C HIS A 406 -0.56 -14.80 35.38
N LYS A 407 0.15 -15.93 35.37
CA LYS A 407 -0.37 -17.25 35.00
C LYS A 407 -0.80 -18.02 36.25
N LYS A 408 -2.06 -18.49 36.29
CA LYS A 408 -2.56 -19.35 37.38
C LYS A 408 -2.50 -20.82 36.97
N THR A 409 -1.34 -21.45 37.16
CA THR A 409 -1.00 -22.81 36.65
C THR A 409 -1.94 -23.94 37.11
N ASP A 410 -2.67 -23.72 38.20
CA ASP A 410 -3.42 -24.76 38.92
C ASP A 410 -4.89 -24.85 38.48
N ALA A 411 -5.36 -23.96 37.60
CA ALA A 411 -6.75 -23.95 37.13
C ALA A 411 -7.05 -25.07 36.10
N LYS A 412 -8.27 -25.64 36.17
CA LYS A 412 -8.81 -26.49 35.10
C LYS A 412 -8.92 -25.66 33.81
N GLY A 413 -8.50 -26.22 32.68
CA GLY A 413 -8.48 -25.48 31.40
C GLY A 413 -7.40 -24.39 31.29
N TYR A 414 -6.41 -24.39 32.18
CA TYR A 414 -5.33 -23.38 32.23
C TYR A 414 -4.75 -22.98 30.87
N LEU A 415 -4.44 -23.95 29.99
CA LEU A 415 -3.85 -23.66 28.68
C LEU A 415 -4.76 -22.78 27.84
N LEU A 416 -6.04 -23.13 27.75
CA LEU A 416 -7.03 -22.39 26.96
C LEU A 416 -7.30 -21.02 27.57
N ILE A 417 -7.45 -20.94 28.90
CA ILE A 417 -7.78 -19.68 29.59
C ILE A 417 -6.63 -18.68 29.47
N GLU A 418 -5.39 -19.09 29.74
CA GLU A 418 -4.25 -18.17 29.64
C GLU A 418 -3.94 -17.79 28.19
N TYR A 419 -4.16 -18.71 27.24
CA TYR A 419 -4.08 -18.42 25.81
C TYR A 419 -5.12 -17.36 25.41
N ALA A 420 -6.38 -17.55 25.79
CA ALA A 420 -7.48 -16.62 25.51
C ALA A 420 -7.25 -15.25 26.16
N LYS A 421 -6.74 -15.19 27.41
CA LYS A 421 -6.38 -13.93 28.06
C LYS A 421 -5.30 -13.16 27.30
N ALA A 422 -4.24 -13.83 26.85
CA ALA A 422 -3.16 -13.21 26.09
C ALA A 422 -3.67 -12.63 24.75
N VAL A 423 -4.50 -13.41 24.05
CA VAL A 423 -5.19 -12.97 22.83
C VAL A 423 -6.09 -11.76 23.11
N ALA A 424 -6.92 -11.81 24.16
CA ALA A 424 -7.82 -10.72 24.54
C ALA A 424 -7.05 -9.42 24.84
N VAL A 425 -5.94 -9.49 25.60
CA VAL A 425 -5.12 -8.30 25.88
C VAL A 425 -4.48 -7.73 24.61
N THR A 426 -4.05 -8.59 23.69
CA THR A 426 -3.52 -8.14 22.39
C THR A 426 -4.61 -7.49 21.55
N LEU A 427 -5.83 -8.04 21.53
CA LEU A 427 -6.99 -7.45 20.86
C LEU A 427 -7.38 -6.08 21.45
N VAL A 428 -7.31 -5.92 22.77
CA VAL A 428 -7.53 -4.61 23.42
C VAL A 428 -6.48 -3.58 22.99
N GLY A 429 -5.21 -4.00 22.90
CA GLY A 429 -4.16 -3.13 22.36
C GLY A 429 -4.40 -2.74 20.90
N ILE A 430 -4.76 -3.73 20.06
CA ILE A 430 -5.15 -3.52 18.66
C ILE A 430 -6.32 -2.55 18.54
N TRP A 431 -7.34 -2.70 19.38
CA TRP A 431 -8.51 -1.82 19.40
C TRP A 431 -8.11 -0.37 19.56
N PHE A 432 -7.26 -0.05 20.55
CA PHE A 432 -6.80 1.32 20.74
C PHE A 432 -5.90 1.80 19.60
N ILE A 433 -5.08 0.94 18.99
CA ILE A 433 -4.32 1.32 17.78
C ILE A 433 -5.28 1.73 16.65
N VAL A 434 -6.32 0.94 16.41
CA VAL A 434 -7.32 1.20 15.36
C VAL A 434 -8.12 2.47 15.65
N VAL A 435 -8.49 2.72 16.91
CA VAL A 435 -9.22 3.93 17.32
C VAL A 435 -8.35 5.18 17.23
N LEU A 436 -7.08 5.10 17.66
CA LEU A 436 -6.16 6.24 17.62
C LEU A 436 -5.72 6.59 16.20
N LEU A 437 -5.56 5.59 15.33
CA LEU A 437 -5.17 5.77 13.94
C LEU A 437 -6.40 5.61 13.02
N ASN A 438 -7.47 6.30 13.38
CA ASN A 438 -8.72 6.32 12.63
C ASN A 438 -8.86 7.61 11.83
N GLY A 439 -9.43 7.51 10.63
CA GLY A 439 -9.64 8.64 9.70
C GLY A 439 -9.22 8.33 8.26
N ASN A 440 -9.72 9.13 7.32
CA ASN A 440 -9.55 8.90 5.87
C ASN A 440 -8.06 8.86 5.47
N GLN A 441 -7.22 9.71 6.06
CA GLN A 441 -5.78 9.75 5.76
C GLN A 441 -5.07 8.41 6.05
N PHE A 442 -5.51 7.68 7.08
CA PHE A 442 -4.97 6.39 7.47
C PHE A 442 -5.56 5.24 6.62
N LEU A 443 -6.85 5.32 6.31
CA LEU A 443 -7.55 4.33 5.47
C LEU A 443 -7.01 4.37 4.02
N LEU A 444 -6.76 5.57 3.51
CA LEU A 444 -6.18 5.77 2.19
C LEU A 444 -4.69 5.38 2.14
N GLY A 445 -4.03 5.29 3.30
CA GLY A 445 -2.62 4.99 3.40
C GLY A 445 -1.70 6.16 3.03
N ILE A 446 -2.25 7.37 2.86
CA ILE A 446 -1.50 8.63 2.77
C ILE A 446 -0.65 8.79 4.03
N ASP A 447 -1.26 8.54 5.18
CA ASP A 447 -0.62 8.63 6.48
C ASP A 447 -0.34 7.21 7.02
N SER A 448 0.88 6.72 6.79
CA SER A 448 1.24 5.33 7.12
C SER A 448 1.92 5.17 8.49
N PHE A 449 1.77 3.98 9.09
CA PHE A 449 2.48 3.61 10.32
C PHE A 449 3.94 3.27 10.03
N ARG A 450 4.85 4.21 10.31
CA ARG A 450 6.31 4.04 10.05
C ARG A 450 7.04 3.16 11.09
N GLY A 451 6.36 2.77 12.17
CA GLY A 451 6.95 2.01 13.29
C GLY A 451 7.08 0.49 13.10
N VAL A 452 6.78 -0.06 11.92
CA VAL A 452 6.71 -1.51 11.66
C VAL A 452 7.96 -2.26 12.11
N LYS A 453 9.15 -1.77 11.74
CA LYS A 453 10.44 -2.42 12.12
C LYS A 453 10.62 -2.46 13.64
N LEU A 454 10.23 -1.40 14.34
CA LEU A 454 10.34 -1.33 15.80
C LEU A 454 9.39 -2.32 16.48
N VAL A 455 8.18 -2.53 15.93
CA VAL A 455 7.21 -3.52 16.45
C VAL A 455 7.73 -4.96 16.32
N TYR A 456 8.56 -5.26 15.30
CA TYR A 456 9.18 -6.59 15.17
C TYR A 456 10.36 -6.80 16.14
N ILE A 457 11.11 -5.75 16.44
CA ILE A 457 12.36 -5.85 17.20
C ILE A 457 12.11 -5.68 18.71
N LEU A 458 11.39 -4.62 19.11
CA LEU A 458 11.30 -4.21 20.51
C LEU A 458 10.62 -5.25 21.42
N PRO A 459 9.45 -5.83 21.08
CA PRO A 459 8.84 -6.86 21.93
C PRO A 459 9.73 -8.10 22.09
N MET A 460 10.36 -8.54 21.00
CA MET A 460 11.25 -9.70 21.01
C MET A 460 12.49 -9.45 21.86
N ALA A 461 13.16 -8.31 21.66
CA ALA A 461 14.31 -7.90 22.44
C ALA A 461 13.95 -7.74 23.92
N PHE A 462 12.80 -7.13 24.22
CA PHE A 462 12.33 -6.96 25.59
C PHE A 462 12.13 -8.31 26.29
N ILE A 463 11.44 -9.26 25.66
CA ILE A 463 11.22 -10.59 26.24
C ILE A 463 12.54 -11.35 26.41
N ALA A 464 13.47 -11.24 25.45
CA ALA A 464 14.80 -11.85 25.56
C ALA A 464 15.59 -11.28 26.74
N LEU A 465 15.66 -9.94 26.87
CA LEU A 465 16.33 -9.27 27.98
C LEU A 465 15.65 -9.60 29.32
N TYR A 466 14.31 -9.64 29.37
CA TYR A 466 13.56 -10.03 30.57
C TYR A 466 13.89 -11.46 31.00
N ALA A 467 13.96 -12.40 30.04
CA ALA A 467 14.32 -13.80 30.30
C ALA A 467 15.77 -13.93 30.81
N ILE A 468 16.71 -13.15 30.24
CA ILE A 468 18.12 -13.13 30.67
C ILE A 468 18.25 -12.53 32.06
N TRP A 469 17.63 -11.36 32.30
CA TRP A 469 17.72 -10.64 33.57
C TRP A 469 17.19 -11.49 34.74
N GLY A 470 16.03 -12.15 34.54
CA GLY A 470 15.46 -13.06 35.53
C GLY A 470 16.30 -14.30 35.82
N ASN A 471 17.25 -14.65 34.95
CA ASN A 471 18.10 -15.85 35.05
C ASN A 471 19.61 -15.55 35.03
N PHE A 472 20.02 -14.29 35.26
CA PHE A 472 21.38 -13.84 35.01
C PHE A 472 22.45 -14.66 35.74
N LYS A 473 22.26 -14.90 37.06
CA LYS A 473 23.17 -15.73 37.87
C LYS A 473 23.25 -17.18 37.41
N PHE A 474 22.14 -17.73 36.90
CA PHE A 474 22.09 -19.09 36.38
C PHE A 474 22.82 -19.21 35.04
N LEU A 475 22.64 -18.22 34.15
CA LEU A 475 23.28 -18.18 32.84
C LEU A 475 24.79 -18.02 32.93
N LEU A 476 25.28 -17.16 33.83
CA LEU A 476 26.72 -16.96 34.05
C LEU A 476 27.44 -18.21 34.56
N ASN A 477 26.76 -19.02 35.37
CA ASN A 477 27.33 -20.23 35.96
C ASN A 477 27.11 -21.47 35.07
N MET A 478 26.60 -21.30 33.85
CA MET A 478 26.30 -22.41 32.93
C MET A 478 27.49 -22.70 32.03
N ASN A 479 27.92 -23.97 31.99
CA ASN A 479 29.03 -24.38 31.12
C ASN A 479 28.60 -24.34 29.65
N VAL A 480 29.14 -23.39 28.89
CA VAL A 480 28.88 -23.24 27.44
C VAL A 480 29.79 -24.20 26.66
N LYS A 481 29.22 -25.30 26.15
CA LYS A 481 29.92 -26.19 25.20
C LYS A 481 29.92 -25.61 23.78
N TYR A 482 30.92 -25.95 22.95
CA TYR A 482 31.05 -25.46 21.56
C TYR A 482 29.78 -25.62 20.69
N TRP A 483 29.02 -26.71 20.88
CA TRP A 483 27.74 -26.90 20.15
C TRP A 483 26.68 -25.84 20.48
N HIS A 484 26.69 -25.25 21.68
CA HIS A 484 25.80 -24.13 22.00
C HIS A 484 26.17 -22.88 21.19
N MET A 485 27.46 -22.64 20.93
CA MET A 485 27.90 -21.53 20.09
C MET A 485 27.41 -21.69 18.65
N LEU A 486 27.42 -22.91 18.11
CA LEU A 486 26.82 -23.21 16.80
C LEU A 486 25.31 -22.95 16.78
N ILE A 487 24.58 -23.32 17.84
CA ILE A 487 23.15 -23.05 17.95
C ILE A 487 22.87 -21.55 18.05
N PHE A 488 23.65 -20.80 18.84
CA PHE A 488 23.50 -19.33 18.92
C PHE A 488 23.81 -18.65 17.59
N ALA A 489 24.86 -19.08 16.87
CA ALA A 489 25.18 -18.58 15.54
C ALA A 489 24.03 -18.86 14.55
N LEU A 490 23.44 -20.05 14.59
CA LEU A 490 22.29 -20.41 13.78
C LEU A 490 21.06 -19.55 14.11
N ILE A 491 20.73 -19.36 15.40
CA ILE A 491 19.62 -18.49 15.84
C ILE A 491 19.86 -17.04 15.40
N ALA A 492 21.09 -16.55 15.50
CA ALA A 492 21.45 -15.20 15.05
C ALA A 492 21.26 -15.05 13.53
N VAL A 493 21.72 -16.01 12.73
CA VAL A 493 21.51 -16.02 11.27
C VAL A 493 20.02 -16.09 10.93
N LEU A 494 19.25 -16.96 11.59
CA LEU A 494 17.80 -17.05 11.39
C LEU A 494 17.06 -15.76 11.82
N GLY A 495 17.50 -15.13 12.90
CA GLY A 495 16.98 -13.84 13.36
C GLY A 495 17.29 -12.70 12.38
N LEU A 496 18.53 -12.63 11.87
CA LEU A 496 18.93 -11.67 10.85
C LEU A 496 18.17 -11.89 9.53
N TYR A 497 18.02 -13.15 9.10
CA TYR A 497 17.22 -13.52 7.94
C TYR A 497 15.74 -13.16 8.12
N TYR A 498 15.19 -13.35 9.32
CA TYR A 498 13.82 -12.92 9.64
C TYR A 498 13.67 -11.41 9.50
N ILE A 499 14.59 -10.62 10.10
CA ILE A 499 14.55 -9.15 10.05
C ILE A 499 14.75 -8.66 8.61
N SER A 500 15.70 -9.21 7.86
CA SER A 500 15.92 -8.81 6.46
C SER A 500 14.70 -9.11 5.58
N ARG A 501 13.94 -10.16 5.90
CA ARG A 501 12.69 -10.53 5.23
C ARG A 501 11.43 -9.84 5.79
N THR A 502 11.55 -8.98 6.81
CA THR A 502 10.42 -8.18 7.35
C THR A 502 10.06 -6.96 6.46
N GLY A 503 10.17 -7.10 5.13
CA GLY A 503 9.82 -6.10 4.12
C GLY A 503 9.27 -6.74 2.82
N ASN A 504 8.78 -5.90 1.90
CA ASN A 504 8.04 -6.32 0.69
C ASN A 504 8.91 -6.90 -0.46
N THR A 505 10.19 -7.17 -0.25
CA THR A 505 11.16 -7.43 -1.34
C THR A 505 11.87 -8.80 -1.27
N GLY A 506 11.40 -9.73 -0.44
CA GLY A 506 12.01 -11.06 -0.34
C GLY A 506 11.51 -12.04 -1.41
N SER A 507 12.41 -12.73 -2.11
CA SER A 507 12.06 -13.85 -2.98
C SER A 507 11.43 -15.01 -2.19
N VAL A 508 10.47 -15.67 -2.80
CA VAL A 508 9.67 -16.77 -2.20
C VAL A 508 9.98 -18.04 -2.99
N SER A 509 10.14 -19.17 -2.31
CA SER A 509 10.34 -20.44 -3.02
C SER A 509 9.05 -20.88 -3.74
N ALA A 510 9.18 -21.60 -4.85
CA ALA A 510 8.03 -22.10 -5.60
C ALA A 510 7.09 -22.97 -4.74
N ILE A 511 7.64 -23.77 -3.82
CA ILE A 511 6.86 -24.60 -2.88
C ILE A 511 6.10 -23.71 -1.89
N GLU A 512 6.73 -22.64 -1.39
CA GLU A 512 6.06 -21.70 -0.48
C GLU A 512 4.90 -21.01 -1.21
N LEU A 513 5.04 -20.66 -2.50
CA LEU A 513 3.96 -20.10 -3.33
C LEU A 513 2.79 -21.09 -3.52
N GLN A 514 3.06 -22.38 -3.77
CA GLN A 514 2.02 -23.39 -3.92
C GLN A 514 1.23 -23.62 -2.63
N VAL A 515 1.92 -23.76 -1.49
CA VAL A 515 1.25 -23.90 -0.17
C VAL A 515 0.41 -22.67 0.13
N ARG A 516 0.96 -21.50 -0.22
CA ARG A 516 0.27 -20.23 -0.13
C ARG A 516 -1.03 -20.27 -0.96
N GLN A 517 -0.98 -20.63 -2.23
CA GLN A 517 -2.15 -20.70 -3.11
C GLN A 517 -3.20 -21.71 -2.60
N ALA A 518 -2.77 -22.89 -2.17
CA ALA A 518 -3.67 -23.89 -1.59
C ALA A 518 -4.42 -23.36 -0.35
N LEU A 519 -3.74 -22.60 0.52
CA LEU A 519 -4.39 -21.96 1.67
C LEU A 519 -5.40 -20.88 1.26
N GLU A 520 -5.17 -20.15 0.16
CA GLU A 520 -6.13 -19.16 -0.36
C GLU A 520 -7.34 -19.79 -1.05
N GLN A 521 -7.19 -20.98 -1.64
CA GLN A 521 -8.32 -21.72 -2.21
C GLN A 521 -9.21 -22.33 -1.12
N ILE A 522 -8.62 -22.81 -0.03
CA ILE A 522 -9.36 -23.43 1.09
C ILE A 522 -9.97 -22.38 2.03
N LEU A 523 -9.27 -21.27 2.26
CA LEU A 523 -9.67 -20.22 3.21
C LEU A 523 -9.93 -18.90 2.48
N TYR A 524 -10.98 -18.19 2.87
CA TYR A 524 -11.33 -16.89 2.27
C TYR A 524 -10.17 -15.86 2.32
N VAL A 525 -9.35 -15.90 3.37
CA VAL A 525 -8.15 -15.06 3.56
C VAL A 525 -7.03 -15.91 4.14
N ARG A 526 -5.82 -15.79 3.59
CA ARG A 526 -4.65 -16.53 4.09
C ARG A 526 -4.19 -16.05 5.47
N PRO A 527 -4.05 -16.93 6.48
CA PRO A 527 -3.43 -16.58 7.76
C PRO A 527 -1.92 -16.32 7.61
N ARG A 528 -1.35 -15.45 8.46
CA ARG A 528 0.09 -15.18 8.45
C ARG A 528 0.85 -16.40 8.95
N THR A 529 1.70 -16.98 8.10
CA THR A 529 2.47 -18.21 8.38
C THR A 529 3.23 -18.18 9.70
N LYS A 530 3.89 -17.05 10.01
CA LYS A 530 4.63 -16.86 11.27
C LYS A 530 3.75 -16.90 12.54
N GLU A 531 2.47 -16.56 12.44
CA GLU A 531 1.56 -16.56 13.59
C GLU A 531 1.16 -17.98 13.96
N PHE A 532 0.65 -18.74 12.98
CA PHE A 532 0.09 -20.08 13.24
C PHE A 532 1.12 -21.21 13.20
N LEU A 533 2.28 -21.05 12.56
CA LEU A 533 3.34 -22.08 12.55
C LEU A 533 4.39 -21.91 13.65
N ILE A 534 4.65 -20.68 14.10
CA ILE A 534 5.74 -20.38 15.03
C ILE A 534 5.21 -19.76 16.32
N GLY A 535 4.66 -18.54 16.23
CA GLY A 535 4.33 -17.73 17.41
C GLY A 535 3.34 -18.39 18.37
N PHE A 536 2.09 -18.59 17.92
CA PHE A 536 1.05 -19.15 18.76
C PHE A 536 1.31 -20.60 19.20
N PRO A 537 1.80 -21.52 18.35
CA PRO A 537 2.16 -22.86 18.80
C PRO A 537 3.21 -22.87 19.91
N LEU A 538 4.28 -22.08 19.76
CA LEU A 538 5.32 -21.98 20.78
C LEU A 538 4.82 -21.32 22.06
N PHE A 539 3.87 -20.38 21.96
CA PHE A 539 3.21 -19.83 23.15
C PHE A 539 2.47 -20.91 23.94
N VAL A 540 1.70 -21.77 23.26
CA VAL A 540 0.98 -22.89 23.88
C VAL A 540 1.94 -23.87 24.54
N VAL A 541 3.05 -24.22 23.87
CA VAL A 541 4.12 -25.05 24.44
C VAL A 541 4.75 -24.35 25.66
N ALA A 542 5.01 -23.04 25.60
CA ALA A 542 5.57 -22.28 26.70
C ALA A 542 4.65 -22.27 27.92
N LEU A 543 3.33 -22.16 27.72
CA LEU A 543 2.33 -22.27 28.79
C LEU A 543 2.38 -23.66 29.43
N TYR A 544 2.49 -24.73 28.64
CA TYR A 544 2.59 -26.09 29.15
C TYR A 544 3.87 -26.33 29.95
N VAL A 545 5.02 -25.90 29.43
CA VAL A 545 6.33 -26.04 30.08
C VAL A 545 6.40 -25.22 31.38
N ALA A 546 5.68 -24.09 31.47
CA ALA A 546 5.64 -23.26 32.67
C ALA A 546 5.18 -24.01 33.93
N LYS A 547 4.39 -25.09 33.78
CA LYS A 547 3.95 -25.94 34.91
C LYS A 547 5.08 -26.73 35.56
N ARG A 548 6.12 -27.07 34.78
CA ARG A 548 7.23 -27.92 35.24
C ARG A 548 8.52 -27.12 35.43
N ASN A 549 8.79 -26.18 34.53
CA ASN A 549 10.00 -25.38 34.54
C ASN A 549 9.72 -23.95 34.08
N VAL A 550 9.55 -23.06 35.06
CA VAL A 550 9.28 -21.64 34.83
C VAL A 550 10.43 -20.97 34.06
N LYS A 551 11.68 -21.34 34.34
CA LYS A 551 12.87 -20.75 33.68
C LYS A 551 12.91 -21.09 32.19
N ALA A 552 12.67 -22.35 31.83
CA ALA A 552 12.62 -22.78 30.44
C ALA A 552 11.46 -22.15 29.65
N SER A 553 10.32 -21.91 30.32
CA SER A 553 9.18 -21.22 29.71
C SER A 553 9.55 -19.82 29.23
N TYR A 554 10.32 -19.04 30.00
CA TYR A 554 10.72 -17.68 29.58
C TYR A 554 11.52 -17.64 28.28
N PHE A 555 12.38 -18.64 28.00
CA PHE A 555 13.10 -18.69 26.73
C PHE A 555 12.19 -19.04 25.55
N LEU A 556 11.18 -19.89 25.76
CA LEU A 556 10.15 -20.18 24.74
C LEU A 556 9.24 -18.98 24.45
N LEU A 557 9.15 -18.02 25.38
CA LEU A 557 8.37 -16.79 25.17
C LEU A 557 9.00 -15.86 24.13
N VAL A 558 10.32 -15.94 23.90
CA VAL A 558 11.03 -15.11 22.92
C VAL A 558 10.52 -15.35 21.49
N PRO A 559 10.49 -16.59 20.95
CA PRO A 559 9.87 -16.84 19.66
C PRO A 559 8.33 -16.80 19.72
N ALA A 560 7.71 -17.04 20.88
CA ALA A 560 6.25 -16.99 21.01
C ALA A 560 5.67 -15.58 20.81
N VAL A 561 6.38 -14.54 21.24
CA VAL A 561 5.93 -13.14 21.10
C VAL A 561 5.78 -12.74 19.62
N ILE A 562 6.43 -13.45 18.69
CA ILE A 562 6.27 -13.28 17.24
C ILE A 562 4.80 -13.37 16.82
N GLY A 563 4.03 -14.28 17.43
CA GLY A 563 2.60 -14.45 17.12
C GLY A 563 1.81 -13.19 17.44
N PHE A 564 2.00 -12.65 18.65
CA PHE A 564 1.28 -11.46 19.12
C PHE A 564 1.75 -10.18 18.44
N LEU A 565 3.06 -9.97 18.24
CA LEU A 565 3.55 -8.78 17.52
C LEU A 565 3.17 -8.81 16.03
N SER A 566 3.09 -9.99 15.41
CA SER A 566 2.62 -10.12 14.03
C SER A 566 1.13 -9.84 13.94
N MET A 567 0.37 -10.32 14.93
CA MET A 567 -1.05 -10.01 15.05
C MET A 567 -1.26 -8.50 15.20
N VAL A 568 -0.54 -7.80 16.08
CA VAL A 568 -0.60 -6.34 16.18
C VAL A 568 -0.24 -5.68 14.84
N ASN A 569 0.86 -6.10 14.22
CA ASN A 569 1.30 -5.56 12.94
C ASN A 569 0.29 -5.79 11.80
N THR A 570 -0.60 -6.79 11.92
CA THR A 570 -1.70 -6.99 10.97
C THR A 570 -2.60 -5.76 10.90
N PHE A 571 -2.89 -5.15 12.05
CA PHE A 571 -3.81 -4.03 12.19
C PHE A 571 -3.12 -2.66 12.06
N THR A 572 -1.78 -2.61 12.01
CA THR A 572 -1.06 -1.37 11.69
C THR A 572 -1.04 -1.08 10.18
N HIS A 573 -1.45 -2.03 9.34
CA HIS A 573 -1.71 -1.79 7.92
C HIS A 573 -3.13 -1.27 7.75
N LEU A 574 -3.31 0.02 8.05
CA LEU A 574 -4.62 0.66 8.23
C LEU A 574 -5.48 0.70 6.96
N HIS A 575 -4.88 0.53 5.79
CA HIS A 575 -5.58 0.48 4.51
C HIS A 575 -6.24 -0.88 4.22
N ILE A 576 -5.89 -1.93 4.97
CA ILE A 576 -6.52 -3.25 4.86
C ILE A 576 -7.87 -3.20 5.59
N PRO A 577 -8.97 -3.72 5.01
CA PRO A 577 -10.24 -3.78 5.70
C PRO A 577 -10.12 -4.45 7.08
N LEU A 578 -10.77 -3.87 8.08
CA LEU A 578 -10.69 -4.35 9.45
C LEU A 578 -11.25 -5.77 9.59
N SER A 579 -12.32 -6.07 8.86
CA SER A 579 -12.95 -7.40 8.80
C SER A 579 -12.00 -8.48 8.28
N ILE A 580 -11.23 -8.16 7.24
CA ILE A 580 -10.23 -9.05 6.63
C ILE A 580 -9.07 -9.30 7.59
N SER A 581 -8.57 -8.23 8.23
CA SER A 581 -7.52 -8.33 9.25
C SER A 581 -7.96 -9.20 10.43
N LEU A 582 -9.21 -9.04 10.90
CA LEU A 582 -9.78 -9.85 11.98
C LEU A 582 -9.91 -11.32 11.60
N LEU A 583 -10.47 -11.63 10.43
CA LEU A 583 -10.63 -13.00 9.96
C LEU A 583 -9.28 -13.73 9.86
N ARG A 584 -8.27 -13.05 9.31
CA ARG A 584 -6.90 -13.55 9.23
C ARG A 584 -6.35 -13.91 10.61
N SER A 585 -6.51 -13.04 11.59
CA SER A 585 -6.05 -13.30 12.96
C SER A 585 -6.83 -14.44 13.63
N VAL A 586 -8.13 -14.55 13.41
CA VAL A 586 -8.95 -15.67 13.94
C VAL A 586 -8.43 -17.00 13.42
N TYR A 587 -8.18 -17.13 12.11
CA TYR A 587 -7.56 -18.33 11.54
C TYR A 587 -6.20 -18.63 12.16
N SER A 588 -5.34 -17.61 12.30
CA SER A 588 -4.02 -17.79 12.93
C SER A 588 -4.10 -18.29 14.37
N ILE A 589 -5.04 -17.75 15.16
CA ILE A 589 -5.25 -18.11 16.58
C ILE A 589 -5.72 -19.57 16.70
N ILE A 590 -6.73 -19.96 15.93
CA ILE A 590 -7.32 -21.32 16.00
C ILE A 590 -6.28 -22.35 15.55
N LEU A 591 -5.68 -22.17 14.37
CA LEU A 591 -4.68 -23.09 13.82
C LEU A 591 -3.45 -23.15 14.73
N GLY A 592 -2.99 -22.00 15.24
CA GLY A 592 -1.87 -21.92 16.15
C GLY A 592 -2.09 -22.68 17.46
N PHE A 593 -3.31 -22.63 18.01
CA PHE A 593 -3.67 -23.40 19.20
C PHE A 593 -3.66 -24.92 18.93
N ILE A 594 -4.24 -25.35 17.81
CA ILE A 594 -4.30 -26.77 17.41
C ILE A 594 -2.88 -27.33 17.21
N ILE A 595 -2.04 -26.62 16.44
CA ILE A 595 -0.65 -27.02 16.18
C ILE A 595 0.15 -27.02 17.49
N GLY A 596 -0.04 -26.03 18.36
CA GLY A 596 0.57 -26.01 19.69
C GLY A 596 0.21 -27.21 20.55
N GLY A 597 -1.05 -27.65 20.50
CA GLY A 597 -1.51 -28.88 21.13
C GLY A 597 -0.80 -30.13 20.57
N ALA A 598 -0.67 -30.23 19.25
CA ALA A 598 0.08 -31.32 18.60
C ALA A 598 1.57 -31.33 19.00
N LEU A 599 2.21 -30.16 19.09
CA LEU A 599 3.59 -30.03 19.58
C LEU A 599 3.74 -30.48 21.04
N ILE A 600 2.76 -30.22 21.91
CA ILE A 600 2.77 -30.74 23.28
C ILE A 600 2.70 -32.27 23.29
N LEU A 601 1.86 -32.87 22.44
CA LEU A 601 1.77 -34.34 22.33
C LEU A 601 3.09 -34.93 21.84
N LEU A 602 3.70 -34.34 20.82
CA LEU A 602 5.01 -34.73 20.32
C LEU A 602 6.09 -34.60 21.40
N TYR A 603 6.11 -33.49 22.14
CA TYR A 603 7.03 -33.27 23.25
C TYR A 603 6.88 -34.34 24.35
N LYS A 604 5.65 -34.72 24.70
CA LYS A 604 5.40 -35.82 25.65
C LYS A 604 5.90 -37.16 25.11
N TRP A 605 5.60 -37.47 23.85
CA TRP A 605 5.97 -38.73 23.20
C TRP A 605 7.49 -38.93 23.08
N ILE A 606 8.20 -37.87 22.66
CA ILE A 606 9.67 -37.85 22.63
C ILE A 606 10.23 -37.96 24.05
N GLY A 607 9.65 -37.22 25.01
CA GLY A 607 10.07 -37.25 26.40
C GLY A 607 9.99 -38.65 27.02
N THR A 608 8.91 -39.40 26.75
CA THR A 608 8.81 -40.81 27.20
C THR A 608 9.85 -41.70 26.53
N ARG A 609 10.00 -41.63 25.20
CA ARG A 609 10.94 -42.48 24.45
C ARG A 609 12.41 -42.22 24.80
N ILE A 610 12.81 -40.97 24.98
CA ILE A 610 14.19 -40.60 25.33
C ILE A 610 14.50 -40.97 26.79
N VAL A 611 13.56 -40.75 27.73
CA VAL A 611 13.75 -41.16 29.13
C VAL A 611 13.85 -42.69 29.24
N ASP A 612 13.07 -43.43 28.45
CA ASP A 612 13.13 -44.89 28.41
C ASP A 612 14.46 -45.39 27.80
N GLN A 613 14.95 -44.75 26.73
CA GLN A 613 16.26 -45.09 26.13
C GLN A 613 17.47 -44.67 26.99
N ILE A 614 17.38 -43.56 27.72
CA ILE A 614 18.45 -43.14 28.64
C ILE A 614 18.47 -44.03 29.89
N LYS A 615 17.30 -44.39 30.44
CA LYS A 615 17.22 -45.39 31.53
C LYS A 615 17.75 -46.75 31.09
N ALA A 616 17.44 -47.20 29.87
CA ALA A 616 17.99 -48.45 29.33
C ALA A 616 19.51 -48.42 29.12
N ARG A 617 20.12 -47.25 28.88
CA ARG A 617 21.57 -47.09 28.72
C ARG A 617 22.35 -46.92 30.02
N TRP A 618 21.70 -46.66 31.15
CA TRP A 618 22.33 -46.40 32.46
C TRP A 618 21.96 -47.45 33.52
N GLN A 619 21.40 -48.60 33.12
CA GLN A 619 21.14 -49.77 33.97
C GLN A 619 22.15 -50.91 33.78
N PHE A 620 23.40 -50.59 33.45
CA PHE A 620 24.51 -51.56 33.47
C PHE A 620 25.57 -51.12 34.47
#